data_AF-A0A377FRX6-F1
#
_entry.id   AF-A0A377FRX6-F1
#
_cell.length_a   1.000
_cell.length_b   1.000
_cell.length_c   1.000
_cell.angle_alpha   90.00
_cell.angle_beta   90.00
_cell.angle_gamma   90.00
#
_symmetry.space_group_name_H-M   'P 1'
#
loop_
_entity.id
_entity.type
_entity.pdbx_description
1 polymer ?
#
loop_
_entity_poly.entity_id
_entity_poly.type
_entity_poly.pdbx_seq_one_letter_code
_entity_poly.pdbx_strand_id
1 'polypeptide(L)' 'MGFWYFLMLLIGGWLVMRGLFKRNTSGLVRFGTLVIGGLLIALGLFMFQDGSDAIVADLFNLW' A
#
# COMPACT_ATOMS: atom_id res chain seq x y z
N MET A 1 14.57 1.50 8.67
CA MET A 1 13.91 1.04 7.42
C MET A 1 12.39 0.94 7.61
N GLY A 2 11.91 0.30 8.69
CA GLY A 2 10.46 0.17 9.00
C GLY A 2 9.62 1.47 9.06
N PHE A 3 10.21 2.62 9.41
CA PHE A 3 9.50 3.91 9.42
C PHE A 3 8.90 4.27 8.05
N TRP A 4 9.61 4.01 6.96
CA TRP A 4 9.14 4.31 5.61
C TRP A 4 7.97 3.41 5.20
N TYR A 5 8.00 2.14 5.59
CA TYR A 5 6.92 1.19 5.35
C TYR A 5 5.67 1.56 6.15
N PHE A 6 5.85 2.07 7.37
CA PHE A 6 4.77 2.60 8.19
C PHE A 6 4.12 3.84 7.55
N LEU A 7 4.93 4.72 6.96
CA LEU A 7 4.44 5.86 6.18
C LEU A 7 3.62 5.41 4.96
N MET A 8 4.10 4.40 4.21
CA MET A 8 3.35 3.82 3.09
C MET A 8 2.01 3.23 3.52
N LEU A 9 1.99 2.51 4.64
CA LEU A 9 0.76 1.99 5.26
C LEU A 9 -0.22 3.10 5.62
N LEU A 10 0.28 4.18 6.22
CA LEU A 10 -0.53 5.33 6.62
C LEU A 10 -1.12 6.05 5.41
N ILE A 11 -0.34 6.19 4.33
CA ILE A 11 -0.78 6.77 3.05
C ILE A 11 -1.81 5.85 2.36
N GLY A 12 -1.58 4.54 2.34
CA GLY A 12 -2.52 3.56 1.79
C GLY A 12 -3.86 3.57 2.54
N GLY A 13 -3.82 3.55 3.86
CA GLY A 13 -5.00 3.68 4.73
C GLY A 13 -5.76 4.99 4.49
N TRP A 14 -5.04 6.11 4.38
CA TRP A 14 -5.65 7.40 4.05
C TRP A 14 -6.33 7.40 2.67
N LEU A 15 -5.71 6.77 1.67
CA LEU A 15 -6.29 6.62 0.32
C LEU A 15 -7.59 5.81 0.36
N VAL A 16 -7.61 4.69 1.08
CA VAL A 16 -8.81 3.85 1.24
C VAL A 16 -9.91 4.61 1.95
N MET A 17 -9.59 5.32 3.05
CA MET A 17 -10.54 6.18 3.75
C MET A 17 -11.12 7.26 2.83
N ARG A 18 -10.30 7.92 2.02
CA ARG A 18 -10.76 8.90 1.02
C ARG A 18 -11.67 8.28 -0.03
N GLY A 19 -11.33 7.10 -0.55
CA GLY A 19 -12.13 6.37 -1.52
C GLY A 19 -13.47 5.88 -0.96
N LEU A 20 -13.53 5.57 0.34
CA LEU A 20 -14.76 5.18 1.03
C LEU A 20 -15.67 6.38 1.35
N PHE A 21 -15.11 7.47 1.88
CA PHE A 21 -15.89 8.64 2.31
C PHE A 21 -16.32 9.56 1.16
N LYS A 22 -15.56 9.61 0.06
CA LYS A 22 -15.88 10.49 -1.07
C LYS A 22 -16.94 9.85 -1.98
N ARG A 23 -18.21 10.06 -1.63
CA ARG A 23 -19.38 9.46 -2.31
C ARG A 23 -19.67 10.02 -3.71
N ASN A 24 -19.14 11.19 -4.05
CA ASN A 24 -19.44 11.91 -5.30
C ASN A 24 -18.36 11.73 -6.39
N THR A 25 -17.65 10.61 -6.39
CA THR A 25 -16.61 10.30 -7.37
C THR A 25 -17.07 9.16 -8.26
N SER A 26 -16.76 9.22 -9.56
CA SER A 26 -17.05 8.16 -10.53
C SER A 26 -16.74 6.78 -9.94
N GLY A 27 -17.68 5.83 -10.06
CA GLY A 27 -17.55 4.49 -9.50
C GLY A 27 -16.26 3.78 -9.93
N LEU A 28 -15.77 4.06 -11.14
CA LEU A 28 -14.51 3.55 -11.67
C LEU A 28 -13.29 4.12 -10.91
N VAL A 29 -13.29 5.43 -10.67
CA VAL A 29 -12.21 6.12 -9.95
C VAL A 29 -12.20 5.71 -8.48
N ARG A 30 -13.38 5.52 -7.88
CA ARG A 30 -13.52 4.98 -6.53
C ARG A 30 -12.96 3.56 -6.42
N PHE A 31 -13.32 2.69 -7.36
CA PHE A 31 -12.80 1.32 -7.39
C PHE A 31 -11.28 1.29 -7.56
N GLY A 32 -10.74 2.06 -8.51
CA GLY A 32 -9.29 2.19 -8.69
C GLY A 32 -8.58 2.70 -7.43
N THR A 33 -9.14 3.70 -6.75
CA THR A 33 -8.57 4.24 -5.50
C THR A 33 -8.55 3.20 -4.38
N LEU A 34 -9.61 2.38 -4.26
CA LEU A 34 -9.68 1.31 -3.26
C LEU A 34 -8.70 0.17 -3.57
N VAL A 35 -8.58 -0.23 -4.84
CA VAL A 35 -7.63 -1.27 -5.26
C VAL A 35 -6.19 -0.82 -5.01
N ILE A 36 -5.84 0.41 -5.41
CA ILE A 36 -4.51 0.98 -5.20
C ILE A 36 -4.19 1.12 -3.71
N GLY A 37 -5.14 1.66 -2.93
CA GLY A 37 -4.98 1.80 -1.49
C GLY A 37 -4.83 0.46 -0.77
N GLY A 38 -5.62 -0.54 -1.17
CA GLY A 38 -5.51 -1.91 -0.66
C GLY A 38 -4.17 -2.57 -1.01
N LEU A 39 -3.67 -2.40 -2.24
CA LEU A 39 -2.35 -2.88 -2.62
C LEU A 39 -1.23 -2.24 -1.79
N LEU A 40 -1.30 -0.92 -1.55
CA LEU A 40 -0.33 -0.20 -0.73
C LEU A 40 -0.32 -0.70 0.72
N ILE A 41 -1.49 -0.99 1.28
CA ILE A 41 -1.60 -1.58 2.63
C ILE A 41 -0.99 -2.99 2.65
N ALA A 42 -1.34 -3.83 1.67
CA ALA A 42 -0.81 -5.18 1.57
C ALA A 42 0.72 -5.21 1.43
N LEU A 43 1.27 -4.36 0.56
CA LEU A 43 2.72 -4.20 0.38
C LEU A 43 3.41 -3.64 1.63
N GLY A 44 2.80 -2.66 2.28
CA GLY A 44 3.36 -2.09 3.51
C GLY A 44 3.34 -3.08 4.68
N LEU A 45 2.30 -3.92 4.80
CA LEU A 45 2.26 -5.03 5.77
C LEU A 45 3.31 -6.09 5.43
N PHE A 46 3.48 -6.42 4.15
CA PHE A 46 4.49 -7.38 3.70
C PHE A 46 5.90 -6.92 4.06
N MET A 47 6.23 -5.64 3.84
CA MET A 47 7.54 -5.07 4.23
C MET A 47 7.74 -4.90 5.73
N PHE A 48 6.68 -5.04 6.54
CA PHE A 48 6.81 -5.09 8.00
C PHE A 48 7.17 -6.48 8.53
N GLN A 49 7.05 -7.51 7.69
CA GLN A 49 7.37 -8.88 8.06
C GLN A 49 8.89 -9.10 8.05
N ASP A 50 9.40 -9.82 9.05
CA ASP A 50 10.82 -10.20 9.11
C ASP A 50 11.20 -11.06 7.90
N GLY A 51 12.35 -10.75 7.27
CA GLY A 51 12.84 -11.42 6.07
C GLY A 51 12.23 -10.94 4.75
N SER A 52 11.31 -9.98 4.78
CA SER A 52 10.76 -9.35 3.57
C SER A 52 11.80 -8.57 2.77
N ASP A 53 12.81 -8.02 3.43
CA ASP A 53 13.95 -7.33 2.83
C ASP A 53 14.77 -8.27 1.93
N ALA A 54 14.99 -9.51 2.36
CA ALA A 54 15.68 -10.54 1.57
C ALA A 54 14.87 -10.93 0.33
N ILE A 55 13.55 -11.08 0.46
CA ILE A 55 12.65 -11.41 -0.65
C ILE A 55 12.63 -10.27 -1.68
N VAL A 56 12.61 -9.02 -1.22
CA VAL A 56 12.62 -7.84 -2.11
C VAL A 56 13.97 -7.69 -2.80
N ALA A 57 15.08 -7.96 -2.10
CA ALA A 57 16.42 -7.92 -2.69
C ALA A 57 16.60 -8.98 -3.80
N ASP A 58 16.08 -10.19 -3.59
CA ASP A 58 16.06 -11.27 -4.60
C ASP A 58 15.18 -10.88 -5.81
N LEU A 59 13.95 -10.40 -5.54
CA LEU A 59 12.99 -10.03 -6.59
C LEU A 59 13.49 -8.91 -7.51
N PHE A 60 14.21 -7.93 -6.96
CA PHE A 60 14.80 -6.83 -7.73
C PHE A 60 16.22 -7.12 -8.22
N ASN A 61 16.74 -8.33 -7.97
CA ASN A 61 18.10 -8.73 -8.32
C ASN A 61 19.15 -7.70 -7.87
N LEU A 62 18.99 -7.20 -6.65
CA LEU A 62 19.87 -6.19 -6.04
C LEU A 62 21.10 -6.82 -5.36
N TRP A 63 21.44 -8.06 -5.74
CA TRP A 63 22.51 -8.86 -5.17
C TRP A 63 23.87 -8.51 -5.78
#